data_AF-A0A379TZ74-F1
#
_entry.id   AF-A0A379TZ74-F1
#
_cell.length_a   1.000
_cell.length_b   1.000
_cell.length_c   1.000
_cell.angle_alpha   90.00
_cell.angle_beta   90.00
_cell.angle_gamma   90.00
#
_symmetry.space_group_name_H-M   'P 1'
#
loop_
_entity.id
_entity.type
_entity.pdbx_description
1 polymer ?
#
loop_
_entity_poly.entity_id
_entity_poly.type
_entity_poly.pdbx_seq_one_letter_code
_entity_poly.pdbx_strand_id
1 'polypeptide(L)'
;MMGRVYMARGDYAKAVESLQRVIVQDKELVSETLEMLQTCYQQLGKNAEWAEFLRRAVEENTGAGAELMLADILEAREGSDAAQIYITRQLQRHPTMRVFHKLMDYHLNEAEEGRAKESLMVLRDMGWRAGAQ
;
A
#
# COMPACT_ATOMS: atom_id res chain seq x y z
N MET A 1 -20.04 -8.45 -6.26
CA MET A 1 -19.09 -7.73 -7.14
C MET A 1 -18.65 -8.62 -8.30
N MET A 2 -18.79 -8.18 -9.55
CA MET A 2 -18.53 -9.04 -10.73
C MET A 2 -17.05 -9.44 -10.88
N GLY A 3 -16.12 -8.64 -10.35
CA GLY A 3 -14.69 -8.98 -10.31
C GLY A 3 -14.40 -10.33 -9.64
N ARG A 4 -15.02 -10.62 -8.49
CA ARG A 4 -14.86 -11.91 -7.78
C ARG A 4 -15.36 -13.09 -8.62
N VAL A 5 -16.44 -12.91 -9.38
CA VAL A 5 -16.99 -13.95 -10.26
C VAL A 5 -16.02 -14.27 -11.40
N TYR A 6 -15.40 -13.25 -11.99
CA TYR A 6 -14.39 -13.43 -13.03
C TYR A 6 -13.11 -14.09 -12.49
N MET A 7 -12.63 -13.69 -11.31
CA MET A 7 -11.49 -14.33 -10.64
C MET A 7 -11.75 -15.82 -10.37
N ALA A 8 -12.94 -16.17 -9.88
CA ALA A 8 -13.32 -17.56 -9.61
C ALA A 8 -13.37 -18.43 -10.88
N ARG A 9 -13.53 -17.81 -12.06
CA ARG A 9 -13.51 -18.46 -13.37
C ARG A 9 -12.12 -18.43 -14.03
N GLY A 10 -11.12 -17.83 -13.39
CA GLY A 10 -9.79 -17.63 -13.96
C GLY A 10 -9.70 -16.52 -15.03
N ASP A 11 -10.78 -15.75 -15.24
CA ASP A 11 -10.83 -14.66 -16.21
C ASP A 11 -10.30 -13.35 -15.58
N TYR A 12 -9.01 -13.34 -15.26
CA TYR A 12 -8.38 -12.22 -14.53
C TYR A 12 -8.41 -10.91 -15.33
N ALA A 13 -8.40 -10.96 -16.66
CA ALA A 13 -8.50 -9.76 -17.49
C ALA A 13 -9.83 -9.04 -17.29
N LYS A 14 -10.97 -9.76 -17.36
CA LYS A 14 -12.28 -9.16 -17.08
C LYS A 14 -12.47 -8.79 -15.61
N ALA A 15 -11.79 -9.50 -14.70
CA ALA A 15 -11.77 -9.13 -13.30
C ALA A 15 -11.14 -7.74 -13.12
N VAL A 16 -9.97 -7.48 -13.72
CA VAL A 16 -9.31 -6.16 -13.70
C VAL A 16 -10.25 -5.08 -14.24
N GLU A 17 -10.82 -5.27 -15.44
CA GLU A 17 -11.75 -4.30 -16.02
C GLU A 17 -12.94 -3.97 -15.09
N SER A 18 -13.48 -5.00 -14.43
CA SER A 18 -14.62 -4.83 -13.51
C SER A 18 -14.22 -4.14 -12.21
N LEU A 19 -13.05 -4.46 -11.66
CA LEU A 19 -12.54 -3.90 -10.42
C LEU A 19 -12.07 -2.45 -10.59
N GLN A 20 -11.43 -2.12 -11.72
CA GLN A 20 -10.98 -0.75 -12.00
C GLN A 20 -12.12 0.26 -12.12
N ARG A 21 -13.32 -0.18 -12.52
CA ARG A 21 -14.51 0.68 -12.55
C ARG A 21 -14.88 1.21 -11.17
N VAL A 22 -14.51 0.51 -10.09
CA VAL A 22 -14.81 0.95 -8.73
C VAL A 22 -14.11 2.27 -8.40
N ILE A 23 -12.88 2.48 -8.86
CA ILE A 23 -12.17 3.76 -8.63
C ILE A 23 -12.94 4.97 -9.16
N VAL A 24 -13.59 4.80 -10.31
CA VAL A 24 -14.33 5.89 -10.95
C VAL A 24 -15.70 6.09 -10.29
N GLN A 25 -16.29 5.01 -9.76
CA GLN A 25 -17.62 5.03 -9.17
C GLN A 25 -17.61 5.48 -7.71
N ASP A 26 -16.65 4.97 -6.94
CA ASP A 26 -16.54 5.21 -5.51
C ASP A 26 -15.07 5.03 -5.05
N LYS A 27 -14.44 6.15 -4.71
CA LYS A 27 -13.04 6.18 -4.25
C LYS A 27 -12.84 5.50 -2.91
N GLU A 28 -13.86 5.47 -2.05
CA GLU A 28 -13.76 4.88 -0.70
C GLU A 28 -13.62 3.34 -0.78
N LEU A 29 -14.26 2.74 -1.78
CA LEU A 29 -14.22 1.29 -2.02
C LEU A 29 -12.95 0.81 -2.72
N VAL A 30 -12.08 1.70 -3.18
CA VAL A 30 -10.85 1.32 -3.88
C VAL A 30 -9.98 0.43 -3.01
N SER A 31 -9.86 0.77 -1.73
CA SER A 31 -9.08 0.02 -0.74
C SER A 31 -9.52 -1.45 -0.65
N GLU A 32 -10.82 -1.74 -0.79
CA GLU A 32 -11.37 -3.11 -0.77
C GLU A 32 -11.03 -3.91 -2.03
N THR A 33 -10.65 -3.23 -3.12
CA THR A 33 -10.35 -3.87 -4.41
C THR A 33 -8.86 -4.11 -4.66
N LEU A 34 -7.98 -3.46 -3.89
CA LEU A 34 -6.54 -3.47 -4.13
C LEU A 34 -5.94 -4.89 -4.10
N GLU A 35 -6.29 -5.70 -3.10
CA GLU A 35 -5.77 -7.08 -2.99
C GLU A 35 -6.26 -7.98 -4.14
N MET A 36 -7.53 -7.80 -4.55
CA MET A 36 -8.10 -8.52 -5.69
C MET A 36 -7.39 -8.11 -6.99
N LEU A 37 -7.16 -6.82 -7.18
CA LEU A 37 -6.44 -6.30 -8.34
C LEU A 37 -4.99 -6.77 -8.36
N GLN A 38 -4.28 -6.71 -7.24
CA GLN A 38 -2.91 -7.24 -7.11
C GLN A 38 -2.85 -8.69 -7.56
N THR A 39 -3.77 -9.53 -7.05
CA THR A 39 -3.88 -10.94 -7.44
C THR A 39 -4.08 -11.08 -8.94
N CYS A 40 -5.01 -10.31 -9.53
CA CYS A 40 -5.26 -10.38 -10.97
C CYS A 40 -4.03 -9.97 -11.80
N TYR A 41 -3.37 -8.87 -11.43
CA TYR A 41 -2.17 -8.40 -12.13
C TYR A 41 -1.02 -9.39 -12.03
N GLN A 42 -0.84 -10.06 -10.88
CA GLN A 42 0.15 -11.12 -10.70
C GLN A 42 -0.14 -12.33 -11.59
N GLN A 43 -1.39 -12.79 -11.62
CA GLN A 43 -1.81 -13.93 -12.46
C GLN A 43 -1.66 -13.64 -13.95
N LEU A 44 -1.80 -12.37 -14.35
CA LEU A 44 -1.58 -11.92 -15.74
C LEU A 44 -0.10 -11.65 -16.06
N GLY A 45 0.81 -11.73 -15.08
CA GLY A 45 2.23 -11.37 -15.26
C GLY A 45 2.48 -9.88 -15.49
N LYS A 46 1.52 -9.02 -15.12
CA LYS A 46 1.49 -7.58 -15.44
C LYS A 46 1.92 -6.70 -14.26
N ASN A 47 3.02 -7.07 -13.59
CA ASN A 47 3.51 -6.36 -12.41
C ASN A 47 3.93 -4.90 -12.67
N ALA A 48 4.34 -4.57 -13.90
CA ALA A 48 4.63 -3.18 -14.27
C ALA A 48 3.36 -2.33 -14.31
N GLU A 49 2.29 -2.84 -14.94
CA GLU A 49 1.00 -2.17 -15.01
C GLU A 49 0.35 -2.02 -13.63
N TRP A 50 0.57 -2.96 -12.71
CA TRP A 50 0.13 -2.85 -11.32
C TRP A 50 0.76 -1.65 -10.60
N ALA A 51 2.06 -1.41 -10.80
CA ALA A 51 2.73 -0.27 -10.19
C ALA A 51 2.21 1.07 -10.75
N GLU A 52 1.92 1.14 -12.06
CA GLU A 52 1.28 2.33 -12.66
C GLU A 52 -0.12 2.56 -12.13
N PHE A 53 -0.88 1.49 -11.95
CA PHE A 53 -2.20 1.55 -11.36
C PHE A 53 -2.15 2.12 -9.94
N LEU A 54 -1.24 1.63 -9.09
CA LEU A 54 -1.08 2.12 -7.73
C LEU A 54 -0.66 3.60 -7.70
N ARG A 55 0.23 4.04 -8.60
CA ARG A 55 0.58 5.47 -8.73
C ARG A 55 -0.65 6.34 -8.95
N ARG A 56 -1.52 5.96 -9.90
CA ARG A 56 -2.77 6.66 -10.17
C ARG A 56 -3.71 6.64 -8.96
N ALA A 57 -3.84 5.51 -8.28
CA ALA A 57 -4.68 5.38 -7.09
C ALA A 57 -4.20 6.30 -5.95
N VAL A 58 -2.88 6.45 -5.78
CA VAL A 58 -2.29 7.40 -4.81
C VAL A 58 -2.57 8.85 -5.21
N GLU A 59 -2.41 9.19 -6.49
CA GLU A 59 -2.72 10.54 -7.00
C GLU A 59 -4.18 10.93 -6.81
N GLU A 60 -5.09 9.96 -6.93
CA GLU A 60 -6.54 10.13 -6.72
C GLU A 60 -6.95 10.18 -5.23
N ASN A 61 -5.98 10.07 -4.31
CA ASN A 61 -6.13 10.06 -2.85
C ASN A 61 -7.08 8.95 -2.35
N THR A 62 -6.85 7.72 -2.80
CA THR A 62 -7.68 6.54 -2.45
C THR A 62 -7.30 5.89 -1.09
N GLY A 63 -6.47 6.57 -0.30
CA GLY A 63 -6.09 6.18 1.05
C GLY A 63 -4.77 5.40 1.15
N ALA A 64 -4.37 5.12 2.39
CA ALA A 64 -3.05 4.57 2.74
C ALA A 64 -2.76 3.17 2.15
N GLY A 65 -3.80 2.40 1.76
CA GLY A 65 -3.60 1.06 1.21
C GLY A 65 -2.77 1.06 -0.07
N ALA A 66 -3.06 1.98 -0.99
CA ALA A 66 -2.33 2.09 -2.25
C ALA A 66 -0.90 2.60 -2.03
N GLU A 67 -0.71 3.53 -1.09
CA GLU A 67 0.60 4.07 -0.71
C GLU A 67 1.51 2.98 -0.15
N LEU A 68 0.99 2.16 0.77
CA LEU A 68 1.76 1.07 1.38
C LEU A 68 2.15 0.00 0.36
N MET A 69 1.21 -0.43 -0.50
CA MET A 69 1.51 -1.41 -1.54
C MET A 69 2.53 -0.88 -2.56
N LEU A 70 2.49 0.42 -2.88
CA LEU A 70 3.47 1.02 -3.78
C LEU A 70 4.85 1.09 -3.12
N ALA A 71 4.92 1.37 -1.82
CA ALA A 71 6.17 1.35 -1.07
C ALA A 71 6.82 -0.05 -1.08
N ASP A 72 6.04 -1.12 -0.92
CA ASP A 72 6.56 -2.50 -0.99
C ASP A 72 7.13 -2.81 -2.39
N ILE A 73 6.50 -2.30 -3.46
CA ILE A 73 7.02 -2.44 -4.83
C ILE A 73 8.33 -1.68 -5.01
N LEU A 74 8.42 -0.46 -4.49
CA LEU A 74 9.64 0.35 -4.56
C LEU A 74 10.77 -0.30 -3.78
N GLU A 75 10.49 -0.82 -2.58
CA GLU A 75 11.48 -1.54 -1.77
C GLU A 75 12.05 -2.74 -2.54
N ALA A 76 11.17 -3.55 -3.15
CA ALA A 76 11.58 -4.72 -3.90
C ALA A 76 12.38 -4.41 -5.19
N ARG A 77 12.19 -3.23 -5.80
CA ARG A 77 12.82 -2.85 -7.07
C ARG A 77 14.05 -1.97 -6.92
N GLU A 78 14.01 -1.06 -5.95
CA GLU A 78 14.94 0.06 -5.80
C GLU A 78 15.63 0.06 -4.42
N GLY A 79 15.22 -0.82 -3.50
CA GLY A 79 15.77 -0.94 -2.16
C GLY A 79 15.02 -0.13 -1.10
N SER A 80 15.33 -0.40 0.18
CA SER A 80 14.62 0.18 1.32
C SER A 80 14.77 1.71 1.40
N ASP A 81 15.92 2.28 1.02
CA ASP A 81 16.15 3.74 0.98
C ASP A 81 15.10 4.47 0.12
N ALA A 82 14.84 3.94 -1.09
CA ALA A 82 13.87 4.53 -2.01
C ALA A 82 12.45 4.47 -1.44
N ALA A 83 12.10 3.35 -0.81
CA ALA A 83 10.80 3.17 -0.18
C ALA A 83 10.63 4.08 1.05
N GLN A 84 11.68 4.29 1.85
CA GLN A 84 11.67 5.20 2.99
C GLN A 84 11.49 6.65 2.56
N ILE A 85 12.20 7.10 1.51
CA ILE A 85 12.02 8.45 0.92
C ILE A 85 10.58 8.62 0.44
N TYR A 86 10.04 7.63 -0.25
CA TYR A 86 8.66 7.66 -0.73
C TYR A 86 7.65 7.76 0.42
N ILE A 87 7.74 6.87 1.42
CA ILE A 87 6.82 6.85 2.58
C ILE A 87 6.92 8.15 3.39
N THR A 88 8.12 8.70 3.57
CA THR A 88 8.31 9.99 4.25
C THR A 88 7.54 11.11 3.53
N ARG A 89 7.61 11.15 2.19
CA ARG A 89 6.86 12.12 1.39
C ARG A 89 5.35 11.92 1.49
N GLN A 90 4.88 10.67 1.47
CA GLN A 90 3.45 10.40 1.62
C GLN A 90 2.95 10.79 3.01
N LEU A 91 3.71 10.50 4.07
CA LEU A 91 3.34 10.86 5.43
C LEU A 91 3.21 12.38 5.62
N GLN A 92 4.09 13.16 4.99
CA GLN A 92 4.02 14.63 5.01
C GLN A 92 2.80 15.17 4.25
N ARG A 93 2.34 14.48 3.20
CA ARG A 93 1.19 14.88 2.39
C ARG A 93 -0.14 14.41 3.00
N HIS A 94 -0.20 13.15 3.42
CA HIS A 94 -1.37 12.48 3.97
C HIS A 94 -1.00 11.78 5.30
N PRO A 95 -1.01 12.53 6.42
CA PRO A 95 -0.61 11.99 7.71
C PRO A 95 -1.59 10.91 8.19
N THR A 96 -1.22 9.63 8.05
CA THR A 96 -2.01 8.50 8.55
C THR A 96 -1.16 7.62 9.46
N MET A 97 -1.79 7.04 10.49
CA MET A 97 -1.10 6.16 11.43
C MET A 97 -0.53 4.90 10.76
N ARG A 98 -1.18 4.42 9.70
CA ARG A 98 -0.71 3.25 8.93
C ARG A 98 0.61 3.55 8.20
N VAL A 99 0.71 4.72 7.56
CA VAL A 99 1.94 5.15 6.87
C VAL A 99 3.03 5.48 7.89
N PHE A 100 2.68 6.11 9.02
CA PHE A 100 3.62 6.36 10.11
C PHE A 100 4.24 5.07 10.64
N HIS A 101 3.42 4.04 10.89
CA HIS A 101 3.91 2.75 11.36
C HIS A 101 4.91 2.13 10.38
N LYS A 102 4.62 2.16 9.07
CA LYS A 102 5.54 1.67 8.04
C LYS A 102 6.87 2.43 8.04
N LEU A 103 6.85 3.76 8.23
CA LEU A 103 8.07 4.55 8.36
C LEU A 103 8.89 4.14 9.59
N MET A 104 8.23 3.92 10.72
CA MET A 104 8.87 3.45 11.95
C MET A 104 9.50 2.06 11.78
N ASP A 105 8.85 1.15 11.05
CA ASP A 105 9.40 -0.17 10.77
C ASP A 105 10.71 -0.09 9.95
N TYR A 106 10.81 0.83 8.97
CA TYR A 106 12.07 1.06 8.26
C TYR A 106 13.18 1.53 9.20
N HIS A 107 12.92 2.55 10.01
CA HIS A 107 13.90 3.07 10.97
C HIS A 107 14.31 2.03 12.01
N LEU A 108 13.40 1.16 12.45
CA LEU A 108 13.70 0.09 13.40
C LEU A 108 14.58 -1.01 12.79
N ASN A 109 14.40 -1.30 11.51
CA ASN A 109 15.22 -2.29 10.79
C ASN A 109 16.65 -1.80 10.59
N GLU A 110 16.85 -0.49 10.40
CA GLU A 110 18.18 0.13 10.26
C GLU A 110 18.85 0.46 11.60
N ALA A 111 18.07 0.66 12.67
CA ALA A 111 18.61 1.07 13.96
C ALA A 111 19.46 -0.03 14.63
N GLU A 112 20.66 0.37 15.06
CA GLU A 112 21.50 -0.41 15.97
C GLU A 112 20.83 -0.59 17.34
N GLU A 113 21.24 -1.62 18.08
CA GLU A 113 20.74 -1.87 19.43
C GLU A 113 21.07 -0.71 20.37
N GLY A 114 20.07 -0.29 21.16
CA GLY A 114 20.24 0.74 22.17
C GLY A 114 18.99 1.58 22.42
N ARG A 115 19.14 2.60 23.26
CA ARG A 115 18.05 3.45 23.76
C ARG A 115 17.22 4.13 22.67
N ALA A 116 17.84 4.47 21.54
CA ALA A 116 17.13 5.07 20.41
C ALA A 116 16.15 4.08 19.77
N LYS A 117 16.60 2.84 19.53
CA LYS A 117 15.76 1.76 19.00
C LYS A 117 14.62 1.41 19.96
N GLU A 118 14.91 1.29 21.26
CA GLU A 118 13.88 1.08 22.29
C GLU A 118 12.83 2.20 22.30
N SER A 119 13.27 3.46 22.17
CA SER A 119 12.36 4.61 22.11
C SER A 119 11.49 4.57 20.85
N LEU A 120 12.05 4.20 19.71
CA LEU A 120 11.31 4.03 18.45
C LEU A 120 10.28 2.90 18.55
N MET A 121 10.61 1.78 19.19
CA MET A 121 9.66 0.68 19.42
C MET A 121 8.46 1.16 20.24
N VAL A 122 8.72 1.89 21.33
CA VAL A 122 7.68 2.45 22.18
C VAL A 122 6.77 3.43 21.40
N LEU A 123 7.35 4.31 20.58
CA LEU A 123 6.58 5.25 19.75
C LEU A 123 5.69 4.55 18.73
N ARG A 124 6.21 3.51 18.07
CA ARG A 124 5.45 2.69 17.13
C ARG A 124 4.27 2.00 17.82
N ASP A 125 4.51 1.40 18.99
CA ASP A 125 3.49 0.67 19.74
C ASP A 125 2.40 1.61 20.32
N MET A 126 2.76 2.84 20.70
CA MET A 126 1.79 3.87 21.09
C MET A 126 0.93 4.33 19.90
N GLY A 127 1.54 4.50 18.73
CA GLY A 127 0.82 4.85 17.52
C GLY A 127 -0.24 3.81 17.13
N TRP A 128 0.06 2.53 17.33
CA TRP A 128 -0.92 1.45 17.15
C TRP A 128 -2.15 1.62 18.06
N ARG A 129 -1.93 1.93 19.34
CA ARG A 129 -3.01 2.11 20.32
C ARG A 129 -3.90 3.32 20.04
N ALA A 130 -3.33 4.40 19.50
CA ALA A 130 -4.08 5.61 19.17
C ALA A 130 -4.94 5.46 17.90
N GLY A 131 -4.58 4.58 16.96
CA GLY A 131 -5.35 4.31 15.74
C GLY A 131 -6.37 3.18 15.84
N ALA A 132 -6.41 2.44 16.95
CA ALA A 132 -7.31 1.31 17.19
C ALA A 132 -8.55 1.66 18.04
N GLN A 133 -8.74 2.95 18.36
CA GLN A 133 -9.95 3.54 18.99
C GLN A 133 -10.69 4.38 17.96
#